data_AF-A0A1S2MG47-F1
#
_entry.id   AF-A0A1S2MG47-F1
#
_cell.length_a   1.000
_cell.length_b   1.000
_cell.length_c   1.000
_cell.angle_alpha   90.00
_cell.angle_beta   90.00
_cell.angle_gamma   90.00
#
_symmetry.space_group_name_H-M   'P 1'
#
loop_
_entity.id
_entity.type
_entity.pdbx_description
1 polymer ?
#
loop_
_entity_poly.entity_id
_entity_poly.type
_entity_poly.pdbx_seq_one_letter_code
_entity_poly.pdbx_strand_id
1 'polypeptide(L)' 'MALKPHDTQARATYKIFSTWYEDAMHPNLRLVAERIGISYGTLKNFNSGMNTSQKNIYLINQFLEKQGYKIKEHA' A
#
# COMPACT_ATOMS: atom_id res chain seq x y z
N MET A 1 10.52 -14.82 18.13
CA MET A 1 10.90 -14.03 16.93
C MET A 1 10.07 -12.76 16.95
N ALA A 2 10.69 -11.61 17.23
CA ALA A 2 10.00 -10.32 17.17
C ALA A 2 9.76 -9.98 15.69
N LEU A 3 8.51 -9.75 15.30
CA LEU A 3 8.17 -9.24 13.98
C LEU A 3 8.84 -7.88 13.81
N LYS A 4 9.60 -7.68 12.73
CA LYS A 4 10.27 -6.39 12.50
C LYS A 4 9.19 -5.31 12.28
N PRO A 5 9.37 -4.08 12.78
CA PRO A 5 8.40 -3.00 12.59
C PRO A 5 7.96 -2.79 11.13
N HIS A 6 8.88 -3.03 10.20
CA HIS A 6 8.62 -2.98 8.75
C HIS A 6 7.61 -4.04 8.28
N ASP A 7 7.63 -5.26 8.84
CA ASP A 7 6.65 -6.30 8.51
C ASP A 7 5.26 -5.93 9.05
N THR A 8 5.18 -5.26 10.20
CA THR A 8 3.91 -4.82 10.79
C THR A 8 3.28 -3.68 9.99
N GLN A 9 4.08 -2.68 9.60
CA GLN A 9 3.61 -1.55 8.80
C GLN A 9 3.23 -1.97 7.38
N ALA A 10 4.06 -2.79 6.72
CA ALA A 10 3.74 -3.31 5.38
C ALA A 10 2.42 -4.09 5.36
N ARG A 11 2.17 -4.92 6.37
CA ARG A 11 0.93 -5.68 6.51
C ARG A 11 -0.29 -4.77 6.74
N ALA A 12 -0.15 -3.74 7.57
CA ALA A 12 -1.23 -2.79 7.81
C ALA A 12 -1.59 -2.02 6.53
N THR A 13 -0.58 -1.50 5.83
CA THR A 13 -0.76 -0.85 4.53
C THR A 13 -1.39 -1.78 3.52
N TYR A 14 -0.92 -3.03 3.43
CA TYR A 14 -1.45 -4.02 2.49
C TYR A 14 -2.94 -4.25 2.73
N LYS A 15 -3.34 -4.48 3.99
CA LYS A 15 -4.74 -4.69 4.35
C LYS A 15 -5.62 -3.52 3.90
N ILE A 16 -5.19 -2.30 4.18
CA ILE A 16 -5.94 -1.08 3.83
C ILE A 16 -5.97 -0.88 2.31
N PHE A 17 -4.85 -1.15 1.63
CA PHE A 17 -4.77 -1.08 0.18
C PHE A 17 -5.70 -2.08 -0.49
N SER A 18 -5.76 -3.32 -0.01
CA SER A 18 -6.69 -4.33 -0.51
C SER A 18 -8.14 -3.89 -0.35
N THR A 19 -8.51 -3.36 0.83
CA THR A 19 -9.86 -2.80 1.06
C THR A 19 -10.16 -1.65 0.10
N TRP A 20 -9.26 -0.68 -0.02
CA TRP A 20 -9.42 0.41 -0.99
C TRP A 20 -9.54 -0.10 -2.44
N TYR A 21 -8.74 -1.10 -2.82
CA TYR A 21 -8.75 -1.66 -4.17
C TYR A 21 -10.07 -2.35 -4.51
N GLU A 22 -10.70 -3.00 -3.53
CA GLU A 22 -12.04 -3.58 -3.66
C GLU A 22 -13.13 -2.50 -3.67
N ASP A 23 -13.10 -1.57 -2.72
CA ASP A 23 -14.06 -0.45 -2.61
C ASP A 23 -14.07 0.42 -3.87
N ALA A 24 -12.90 0.67 -4.46
CA ALA A 24 -12.74 1.43 -5.70
C ALA A 24 -13.04 0.61 -6.96
N MET A 25 -13.62 -0.59 -6.83
CA MET A 25 -14.02 -1.48 -7.92
C MET A 25 -12.86 -1.88 -8.84
N HIS A 26 -11.74 -2.33 -8.26
CA HIS A 26 -10.54 -2.78 -8.97
C HIS A 26 -10.01 -1.73 -9.97
N PRO A 27 -9.60 -0.55 -9.48
CA PRO A 27 -9.11 0.52 -10.32
C PRO A 27 -7.86 0.11 -11.10
N ASN A 28 -7.60 0.79 -12.22
CA ASN A 28 -6.42 0.50 -13.03
C ASN A 28 -5.12 0.78 -12.27
N LEU A 29 -4.46 -0.29 -11.81
CA LEU A 29 -3.22 -0.23 -11.04
C LEU A 29 -2.10 0.52 -11.77
N ARG A 30 -2.08 0.53 -13.11
CA ARG A 30 -1.07 1.29 -13.86
C ARG A 30 -1.23 2.79 -13.65
N LEU A 31 -2.46 3.29 -13.74
CA LEU A 31 -2.77 4.71 -13.50
C LEU A 31 -2.50 5.10 -12.04
N VAL A 32 -2.80 4.20 -11.11
CA VAL A 32 -2.53 4.42 -9.68
C VAL A 32 -1.03 4.49 -9.44
N ALA A 33 -0.26 3.54 -10.00
CA ALA A 33 1.20 3.51 -9.89
C ALA A 33 1.84 4.79 -10.45
N GLU A 34 1.36 5.27 -11.60
CA GLU A 34 1.79 6.54 -12.20
C GLU A 34 1.48 7.73 -11.27
N ARG A 35 0.28 7.79 -10.70
CA ARG A 35 -0.14 8.87 -9.78
C ARG A 35 0.67 8.93 -8.49
N ILE A 36 1.06 7.78 -7.94
CA ILE A 36 1.83 7.69 -6.69
C ILE A 36 3.35 7.72 -6.91
N GLY A 37 3.80 7.70 -8.17
CA GLY A 37 5.21 7.76 -8.52
C GLY A 37 6.00 6.48 -8.25
N ILE A 38 5.36 5.31 -8.38
CA ILE A 38 6.06 4.01 -8.30
C ILE A 38 5.84 3.20 -9.59
N SER A 39 6.71 2.22 -9.84
CA SER A 39 6.54 1.37 -11.03
C SER A 39 5.28 0.50 -10.92
N TYR A 40 4.62 0.25 -12.06
CA TYR A 40 3.48 -0.66 -12.12
C TYR A 40 3.82 -2.05 -11.55
N GLY A 41 5.01 -2.59 -11.87
CA GLY A 41 5.46 -3.88 -11.34
C GLY A 41 5.59 -3.89 -9.82
N THR A 42 6.07 -2.79 -9.24
CA THR A 42 6.14 -2.62 -7.78
C THR A 42 4.75 -2.63 -7.14
N LEU A 43 3.80 -1.86 -7.69
CA LEU A 43 2.44 -1.81 -7.15
C LEU A 43 1.70 -3.14 -7.34
N LYS A 44 1.90 -3.81 -8.48
CA LYS A 44 1.35 -5.14 -8.74
C LYS A 44 1.85 -6.16 -7.72
N ASN A 45 3.17 -6.19 -7.47
CA ASN A 45 3.76 -7.09 -6.49
C ASN A 45 3.23 -6.81 -5.09
N PHE A 46 3.10 -5.54 -4.72
CA PHE A 46 2.51 -5.14 -3.46
C PHE A 46 1.05 -5.61 -3.32
N ASN A 47 0.23 -5.42 -4.36
CA ASN A 47 -1.15 -5.90 -4.39
C ASN A 47 -1.28 -7.43 -4.30
N SER A 48 -0.24 -8.17 -4.71
CA SER A 48 -0.14 -9.63 -4.52
C SER A 48 0.41 -10.04 -3.15
N GLY A 49 0.63 -9.11 -2.22
CA GLY A 49 1.12 -9.38 -0.88
C GLY A 49 2.64 -9.55 -0.79
N MET A 50 3.39 -9.23 -1.84
CA MET A 50 4.86 -9.24 -1.78
C MET A 50 5.37 -8.00 -1.05
N ASN A 51 6.42 -8.19 -0.26
CA ASN A 51 7.10 -7.07 0.40
C ASN A 51 7.69 -6.10 -0.64
N THR A 52 7.58 -4.81 -0.35
CA THR A 52 8.16 -3.72 -1.13
C THR A 52 9.03 -2.84 -0.23
N SER A 53 9.81 -1.94 -0.82
CA SER A 53 10.66 -1.04 -0.06
C SER A 53 9.85 -0.14 0.87
N GLN A 54 10.43 0.29 1.99
CA GLN A 54 9.77 1.20 2.93
C GLN A 54 9.38 2.54 2.26
N LYS A 55 10.19 3.02 1.32
CA LYS A 55 9.86 4.19 0.49
C LYS A 55 8.55 3.99 -0.28
N ASN A 56 8.36 2.82 -0.89
CA ASN A 56 7.14 2.53 -1.64
C ASN A 56 5.94 2.34 -0.71
N ILE A 57 6.13 1.71 0.46
CA ILE A 57 5.09 1.61 1.49
C ILE A 57 4.62 3.00 1.91
N TYR A 58 5.56 3.93 2.15
CA TYR A 58 5.24 5.32 2.48
C TYR A 58 4.43 6.02 1.38
N LEU A 59 4.79 5.86 0.10
CA LEU A 59 4.04 6.44 -1.02
C LEU A 59 2.62 5.88 -1.13
N ILE A 60 2.47 4.56 -0.92
CA ILE A 60 1.16 3.90 -0.89
C ILE A 60 0.34 4.39 0.30
N ASN A 61 0.96 4.59 1.47
CA ASN A 61 0.30 5.15 2.65
C ASN A 61 -0.28 6.54 2.37
N GLN A 62 0.56 7.43 1.86
CA GLN A 62 0.15 8.80 1.53
C GLN A 62 -0.97 8.84 0.49
N PHE A 63 -0.96 7.90 -0.45
CA PHE A 63 -2.05 7.73 -1.39
C PHE A 63 -3.35 7.33 -0.68
N LEU A 64 -3.32 6.30 0.16
CA LEU A 64 -4.48 5.81 0.90
C LEU A 64 -5.06 6.88 1.84
N GLU A 65 -4.20 7.66 2.49
CA GLU A 65 -4.61 8.80 3.31
C GLU A 65 -5.36 9.86 2.50
N LYS A 66 -4.90 10.16 1.27
CA LYS A 66 -5.61 11.04 0.33
C LYS A 66 -6.96 10.47 -0.14
N GLN A 67 -7.11 9.14 -0.12
CA GLN A 67 -8.39 8.48 -0.39
C GLN A 67 -9.31 8.43 0.85
N GLY A 68 -8.86 8.94 2.00
CA GLY A 68 -9.62 8.97 3.25
C GLY A 68 -9.39 7.77 4.18
N TYR A 69 -8.47 6.86 3.83
CA TYR A 69 -8.16 5.70 4.66
C TYR A 69 -7.11 6.07 5.70
N LYS A 70 -7.47 5.90 6.98
CA LYS A 70 -6.54 6.12 8.09
C LYS A 70 -5.73 4.85 8.36
N ILE A 71 -4.44 4.91 8.08
CA ILE A 71 -3.50 3.90 8.56
C ILE A 71 -3.27 4.23 10.02
N LYS A 72 -3.90 3.46 10.92
CA LYS A 72 -3.79 3.70 12.36
C LYS A 72 -2.30 3.77 12.72
N GLU A 73 -1.84 4.96 13.09
CA GLU A 73 -0.59 5.16 13.81
C GLU A 73 -0.73 4.41 15.13
N HIS A 74 -0.22 3.18 15.21
CA HIS A 74 0.04 2.52 16.48
C HIS A 74 1.27 1.61 16.33
N ALA A 75 2.42 2.20 16.63
CA ALA A 75 3.27 1.68 17.68
C ALA A 75 3.92 2.87 18.39
#